data_AF-A0A0F8ER16-F1
#
_entry.id   AF-A0A0F8ER16-F1
#
_cell.length_a   1.000
_cell.length_b   1.000
_cell.length_c   1.000
_cell.angle_alpha   90.00
_cell.angle_beta   90.00
_cell.angle_gamma   90.00
#
_symmetry.space_group_name_H-M   'P 1'
#
loop_
_entity.id
_entity.type
_entity.pdbx_description
1 polymer ?
#
loop_
_entity_poly.entity_id
_entity_poly.type
_entity_poly.pdbx_seq_one_letter_code
_entity_poly.pdbx_strand_id
1 'polypeptide(L)'
;MNGKDLINRWGNRKKTGFYIAVFMFLIVMVTTALSITPSGMTVYVAGDGSGTFNCNGTDDQVEINQALAYVAEHQEFTTVHLKGPNTYVISDSILVGNNTVLEGDPTAVIKLKDKANWPVAKPLITQRDRKGNQDITIKGFEINGNHDANTDKKKGAGYYNLIHFMNSTNIQVHDMYMHDSHGDGLKVENSSNIQFYNNKIYKLGHDGLYGIQSQYLEAWNNTITCRTNSGLRVWDSNHVKFHDNTIDSFYHWSAGGPGIQVQKSAAVMDDIEIYNNTIHNTYGPGIWLLGYGSYPLKEAQSVHIHHNTFYSTGTNPSIDWVGGIVTSGFNNTLIENNVFDGTYHAAIVLMYPTDRTIDISPKGKGYTTIVRNNIITNTERRKSESSGTGFGVVNYLPETHSLVLENNCFYNNVAGDYRNATSTSDIYLNPLFTNQKENDYHLRSTGGRWDGETWIKDIESSPCIDAGYSSSDYSNEPEDNGKRINIGRYGNTEEASKSGVMPGYVAWWHQIFSPEWRMFRMLLKTFLLFCFKIQI
;
A
#
# COMPACT_ATOMS: atom_id res chain seq x y z
N MET A 1 -31.15 -48.85 2.18
CA MET A 1 -31.81 -47.57 1.82
C MET A 1 -32.88 -47.87 0.78
N ASN A 2 -34.13 -47.48 1.03
CA ASN A 2 -35.29 -47.91 0.25
C ASN A 2 -35.48 -47.00 -0.98
N GLY A 3 -35.80 -47.55 -2.15
CA GLY A 3 -35.80 -46.85 -3.44
C GLY A 3 -36.72 -45.60 -3.55
N LYS A 4 -37.65 -45.42 -2.60
CA LYS A 4 -38.51 -44.23 -2.51
C LYS A 4 -37.79 -42.97 -2.02
N ASP A 5 -36.70 -43.09 -1.24
CA ASP A 5 -35.93 -41.93 -0.75
C ASP A 5 -35.03 -41.30 -1.81
N LEU A 6 -34.59 -42.09 -2.79
CA LEU A 6 -33.76 -41.62 -3.91
C LEU A 6 -34.54 -40.73 -4.89
N ILE A 7 -35.80 -41.07 -5.16
CA ILE A 7 -36.66 -40.32 -6.10
C ILE A 7 -37.04 -38.95 -5.51
N ASN A 8 -37.35 -38.88 -4.21
CA ASN A 8 -37.63 -37.61 -3.53
C ASN A 8 -36.39 -36.71 -3.44
N ARG A 9 -35.20 -37.27 -3.19
CA ARG A 9 -33.93 -36.52 -3.22
C ARG A 9 -33.58 -35.99 -4.61
N TRP A 10 -33.89 -36.73 -5.67
CA TRP A 10 -33.69 -36.28 -7.06
C TRP A 10 -34.68 -35.17 -7.47
N GLY A 11 -35.94 -35.27 -7.06
CA GLY A 11 -36.95 -34.23 -7.28
C GLY A 11 -36.59 -32.90 -6.60
N ASN A 12 -36.10 -32.96 -5.35
CA ASN A 12 -35.65 -31.77 -4.62
C ASN A 12 -34.37 -31.18 -5.22
N ARG A 13 -33.40 -31.99 -5.66
CA ARG A 13 -32.19 -31.47 -6.34
C ARG A 13 -32.51 -30.72 -7.64
N LYS A 14 -33.50 -31.17 -8.42
CA LYS A 14 -33.95 -30.45 -9.63
C LYS A 14 -34.62 -29.12 -9.29
N LYS A 15 -35.44 -29.06 -8.22
CA LYS A 15 -36.04 -27.82 -7.74
C LYS A 15 -34.98 -26.84 -7.21
N THR A 16 -34.03 -27.30 -6.41
CA THR A 16 -32.92 -26.48 -5.91
C THR A 16 -32.04 -25.95 -7.05
N GLY A 17 -31.73 -26.78 -8.04
CA GLY A 17 -31.00 -26.35 -9.24
C GLY A 17 -31.75 -25.30 -10.06
N PHE A 18 -33.07 -25.42 -10.17
CA PHE A 18 -33.92 -24.42 -10.83
C PHE A 18 -33.94 -23.09 -10.07
N TYR A 19 -34.04 -23.11 -8.74
CA TYR A 19 -33.97 -21.88 -7.93
C TYR A 19 -32.60 -21.19 -8.00
N ILE A 20 -31.51 -21.96 -8.01
CA ILE A 20 -30.15 -21.41 -8.19
C ILE A 20 -30.01 -20.77 -9.58
N ALA A 21 -30.52 -21.42 -10.62
CA ALA A 21 -30.47 -20.87 -11.98
C ALA A 21 -31.28 -19.58 -12.12
N VAL A 22 -32.49 -19.52 -11.54
CA VAL A 22 -33.31 -18.30 -11.50
C VAL A 22 -32.64 -17.19 -10.69
N PHE A 23 -32.03 -17.52 -9.56
CA PHE A 23 -31.29 -16.56 -8.73
C PHE A 23 -30.05 -16.01 -9.45
N MET A 24 -29.28 -16.86 -10.12
CA MET A 24 -28.15 -16.46 -10.98
C MET A 24 -28.63 -15.58 -12.14
N PHE A 25 -29.77 -15.92 -12.76
CA PHE A 25 -30.36 -15.13 -13.84
C PHE A 25 -30.84 -13.76 -13.34
N LEU A 26 -31.41 -13.68 -12.13
CA LEU A 26 -31.78 -12.42 -11.48
C LEU A 26 -30.55 -11.57 -11.13
N ILE A 27 -29.45 -12.18 -10.67
CA ILE A 27 -28.17 -11.47 -10.45
C ILE A 27 -27.62 -10.93 -11.78
N VAL A 28 -27.65 -11.73 -12.85
CA VAL A 28 -27.22 -11.30 -14.19
C VAL A 28 -28.13 -10.17 -14.72
N MET A 29 -29.44 -10.23 -14.45
CA MET A 29 -30.39 -9.17 -14.83
C MET A 29 -30.20 -7.90 -14.00
N VAL A 30 -29.87 -8.00 -12.71
CA VAL A 30 -29.57 -6.85 -11.85
C VAL A 30 -28.22 -6.23 -12.22
N THR A 31 -27.21 -7.03 -12.51
CA THR A 31 -25.90 -6.54 -12.96
C THR A 31 -25.95 -5.92 -14.35
N THR A 32 -26.74 -6.48 -15.27
CA THR A 32 -27.02 -5.85 -16.59
C THR A 32 -27.89 -4.61 -16.45
N ALA A 33 -28.91 -4.58 -15.59
CA ALA A 33 -29.70 -3.37 -15.32
C ALA A 33 -28.89 -2.24 -14.65
N LEU A 34 -27.93 -2.57 -13.79
CA LEU A 34 -26.97 -1.62 -13.19
C LEU A 34 -25.93 -1.10 -14.20
N SER A 35 -25.72 -1.79 -15.33
CA SER A 35 -24.80 -1.37 -16.40
C SER A 35 -25.50 -0.74 -17.61
N ILE A 36 -26.82 -0.53 -17.55
CA ILE A 36 -27.63 0.14 -18.59
C ILE A 36 -28.19 1.49 -18.07
N THR A 37 -27.70 2.02 -16.95
CA THR A 37 -27.91 3.45 -16.65
C THR A 37 -27.32 4.27 -17.79
N PRO A 38 -28.08 5.17 -18.45
CA PRO A 38 -27.52 6.03 -19.48
C PRO A 38 -26.31 6.76 -18.89
N SER A 39 -25.14 6.65 -19.54
CA SER A 39 -24.01 7.55 -19.24
C SER A 39 -24.54 8.96 -19.41
N GLY A 40 -24.62 9.73 -18.32
CA GLY A 40 -25.04 11.11 -18.36
C GLY A 40 -24.22 11.90 -19.38
N MET A 41 -24.84 12.88 -20.01
CA MET A 41 -24.20 13.73 -21.00
C MET A 41 -23.10 14.59 -20.37
N THR A 42 -22.17 15.04 -21.22
CA THR A 42 -21.00 15.84 -20.84
C THR A 42 -21.18 17.31 -21.19
N VAL A 43 -20.85 18.19 -20.26
CA VAL A 43 -20.71 19.64 -20.46
C VAL A 43 -19.23 19.97 -20.63
N TYR A 44 -18.89 20.70 -21.69
CA TYR A 44 -17.48 21.05 -21.98
C TYR A 44 -17.14 22.47 -21.52
N VAL A 45 -15.98 22.63 -20.90
CA VAL A 45 -15.38 23.92 -20.53
C VAL A 45 -14.07 24.09 -21.29
N ALA A 46 -13.86 25.21 -21.97
CA ALA A 46 -12.66 25.44 -22.80
C ALA A 46 -12.16 26.88 -22.73
N GLY A 47 -10.86 27.09 -22.99
CA GLY A 47 -10.26 28.43 -23.10
C GLY A 47 -10.19 28.98 -24.54
N ASP A 48 -10.51 28.15 -25.54
CA ASP A 48 -10.36 28.45 -26.98
C ASP A 48 -11.68 28.78 -27.69
N GLY A 49 -12.79 28.87 -26.95
CA GLY A 49 -14.12 29.10 -27.50
C GLY A 49 -14.87 27.84 -27.94
N SER A 50 -14.28 26.65 -27.81
CA SER A 50 -14.90 25.38 -28.25
C SER A 50 -15.79 24.69 -27.21
N GLY A 51 -15.92 25.27 -26.00
CA GLY A 51 -16.70 24.73 -24.91
C GLY A 51 -18.14 25.21 -24.90
N THR A 52 -18.99 24.52 -24.14
CA THR A 52 -20.33 25.02 -23.74
C THR A 52 -20.18 26.25 -22.86
N PHE A 53 -19.19 26.22 -21.95
CA PHE A 53 -18.76 27.36 -21.14
C PHE A 53 -17.31 27.70 -21.52
N ASN A 54 -17.01 28.99 -21.70
CA ASN A 54 -15.72 29.42 -22.27
C ASN A 54 -14.98 30.35 -21.32
N CYS A 55 -13.86 29.85 -20.82
CA CYS A 55 -12.92 30.50 -19.92
C CYS A 55 -12.01 31.47 -20.69
N ASN A 56 -11.41 32.42 -19.99
CA ASN A 56 -10.51 33.43 -20.58
C ASN A 56 -9.09 33.42 -19.98
N GLY A 57 -8.81 32.50 -19.06
CA GLY A 57 -7.53 32.41 -18.36
C GLY A 57 -7.46 33.28 -17.10
N THR A 58 -8.58 33.82 -16.62
CA THR A 58 -8.68 34.67 -15.44
C THR A 58 -9.99 34.42 -14.72
N ASP A 59 -9.91 34.08 -13.43
CA ASP A 59 -11.07 33.79 -12.59
C ASP A 59 -11.96 32.66 -13.16
N ASP A 60 -11.34 31.70 -13.83
CA ASP A 60 -12.01 30.66 -14.64
C ASP A 60 -12.89 29.71 -13.81
N GLN A 61 -12.77 29.75 -12.47
CA GLN A 61 -13.71 29.04 -11.61
C GLN A 61 -15.16 29.51 -11.80
N VAL A 62 -15.39 30.73 -12.33
CA VAL A 62 -16.73 31.25 -12.59
C VAL A 62 -17.44 30.37 -13.61
N GLU A 63 -16.84 30.17 -14.78
CA GLU A 63 -17.39 29.35 -15.86
C GLU A 63 -17.42 27.86 -15.49
N ILE A 64 -16.41 27.36 -14.79
CA ILE A 64 -16.40 25.97 -14.29
C ILE A 64 -17.55 25.77 -13.30
N ASN A 65 -17.80 26.71 -12.39
CA ASN A 65 -18.90 26.61 -11.42
C ASN A 65 -20.28 26.74 -12.08
N GLN A 66 -20.40 27.50 -13.17
CA GLN A 66 -21.61 27.55 -13.99
C GLN A 66 -21.86 26.20 -14.67
N ALA A 67 -20.83 25.57 -15.24
CA ALA A 67 -20.94 24.22 -15.82
C ALA A 67 -21.37 23.18 -14.77
N LEU A 68 -20.77 23.21 -13.57
CA LEU A 68 -21.13 22.31 -12.48
C LEU A 68 -22.54 22.57 -11.94
N ALA A 69 -22.98 23.84 -11.90
CA ALA A 69 -24.35 24.17 -11.52
C ALA A 69 -25.35 23.64 -12.56
N TYR A 70 -25.03 23.79 -13.85
CA TYR A 70 -25.84 23.26 -14.94
C TYR A 70 -26.01 21.74 -14.84
N VAL A 71 -24.92 20.99 -14.63
CA VAL A 71 -24.97 19.54 -14.39
C VAL A 71 -25.85 19.19 -13.19
N ALA A 72 -25.75 19.94 -12.08
CA ALA A 72 -26.56 19.67 -10.89
C ALA A 72 -28.07 19.93 -11.09
N GLU A 73 -28.45 20.80 -12.03
CA GLU A 73 -29.84 21.16 -12.33
C GLU A 73 -30.47 20.28 -13.43
N HIS A 74 -29.66 19.56 -14.21
CA HIS A 74 -30.10 18.79 -15.38
C HIS A 74 -29.70 17.32 -15.23
N GLN A 75 -30.67 16.47 -14.85
CA GLN A 75 -30.44 15.06 -14.50
C GLN A 75 -29.88 14.21 -15.65
N GLU A 76 -30.01 14.67 -16.89
CA GLU A 76 -29.45 14.04 -18.07
C GLU A 76 -27.94 14.27 -18.23
N PHE A 77 -27.35 15.22 -17.50
CA PHE A 77 -25.91 15.47 -17.45
C PHE A 77 -25.32 14.98 -16.13
N THR A 78 -24.11 14.43 -16.19
CA THR A 78 -23.37 14.01 -14.99
C THR A 78 -21.93 14.50 -14.99
N THR A 79 -21.43 14.98 -16.13
CA THR A 79 -20.00 15.20 -16.34
C THR A 79 -19.71 16.64 -16.76
N VAL A 80 -18.71 17.25 -16.13
CA VAL A 80 -18.03 18.45 -16.62
C VAL A 80 -16.64 18.04 -17.10
N HIS A 81 -16.32 18.37 -18.35
CA HIS A 81 -15.04 18.04 -18.99
C HIS A 81 -14.23 19.31 -19.30
N LEU A 82 -13.03 19.43 -18.74
CA LEU A 82 -12.07 20.50 -18.97
C LEU A 82 -11.18 20.20 -20.18
N LYS A 83 -11.31 20.97 -21.26
CA LYS A 83 -10.53 20.76 -22.49
C LYS A 83 -9.10 21.28 -22.37
N GLY A 84 -8.14 20.40 -22.66
CA GLY A 84 -6.74 20.76 -22.83
C GLY A 84 -6.47 21.40 -24.20
N PRO A 85 -5.29 22.03 -24.39
CA PRO A 85 -4.22 22.24 -23.42
C PRO A 85 -4.38 23.56 -22.64
N ASN A 86 -5.60 23.91 -22.22
CA ASN A 86 -5.87 25.17 -21.55
C ASN A 86 -5.40 25.17 -20.08
N THR A 87 -4.92 26.32 -19.62
CA THR A 87 -4.71 26.59 -18.19
C THR A 87 -5.85 27.44 -17.66
N TYR A 88 -6.57 26.93 -16.67
CA TYR A 88 -7.67 27.56 -15.97
C TYR A 88 -7.15 28.20 -14.68
N VAL A 89 -7.01 29.53 -14.66
CA VAL A 89 -6.47 30.27 -13.52
C VAL A 89 -7.60 30.66 -12.59
N ILE A 90 -7.57 30.16 -11.35
CA ILE A 90 -8.66 30.35 -10.40
C ILE A 90 -8.30 31.31 -9.25
N SER A 91 -9.28 32.10 -8.83
CA SER A 91 -9.21 33.04 -7.71
C SER A 91 -10.23 32.78 -6.60
N ASP A 92 -11.10 31.79 -6.81
CA ASP A 92 -12.01 31.21 -5.82
C ASP A 92 -12.13 29.69 -6.03
N SER A 93 -12.82 29.00 -5.13
CA SER A 93 -13.01 27.55 -5.14
C SER A 93 -13.97 27.09 -6.25
N ILE A 94 -13.71 25.90 -6.77
CA ILE A 94 -14.62 25.12 -7.61
C ILE A 94 -15.51 24.26 -6.71
N LEU A 95 -16.82 24.28 -6.95
CA LEU A 95 -17.86 23.71 -6.09
C LEU A 95 -18.59 22.55 -6.77
N VAL A 96 -18.22 21.32 -6.39
CA VAL A 96 -18.73 20.07 -6.98
C VAL A 96 -19.94 19.56 -6.20
N GLY A 97 -21.02 19.23 -6.91
CA GLY A 97 -22.27 18.72 -6.33
C GLY A 97 -22.33 17.19 -6.29
N ASN A 98 -23.49 16.65 -5.92
CA ASN A 98 -23.72 15.19 -5.93
C ASN A 98 -23.67 14.61 -7.35
N ASN A 99 -23.40 13.31 -7.48
CA ASN A 99 -23.52 12.55 -8.73
C ASN A 99 -22.75 13.20 -9.91
N THR A 100 -21.58 13.76 -9.62
CA THR A 100 -20.83 14.59 -10.56
C THR A 100 -19.46 14.00 -10.86
N VAL A 101 -19.14 13.91 -12.15
CA VAL A 101 -17.79 13.66 -12.64
C VAL A 101 -17.19 14.99 -13.09
N LEU A 102 -16.11 15.40 -12.46
CA LEU A 102 -15.25 16.49 -12.95
C LEU A 102 -14.01 15.85 -13.58
N GLU A 103 -13.93 15.88 -14.90
CA GLU A 103 -12.81 15.33 -15.65
C GLU A 103 -12.19 16.36 -16.60
N GLY A 104 -11.07 16.00 -17.23
CA GLY A 104 -10.47 16.82 -18.27
C GLY A 104 -9.42 16.06 -19.06
N ASP A 105 -8.92 16.70 -20.12
CA ASP A 105 -7.77 16.19 -20.85
C ASP A 105 -6.51 16.22 -19.96
N PRO A 106 -5.54 15.30 -20.17
CA PRO A 106 -4.27 15.31 -19.42
C PRO A 106 -3.43 16.57 -19.57
N THR A 107 -3.78 17.45 -20.52
CA THR A 107 -3.12 18.73 -20.77
C THR A 107 -3.91 19.93 -20.22
N ALA A 108 -5.09 19.71 -19.64
CA ALA A 108 -5.82 20.73 -18.91
C ALA A 108 -5.19 20.95 -17.53
N VAL A 109 -5.02 22.22 -17.14
CA VAL A 109 -4.39 22.59 -15.86
C VAL A 109 -5.30 23.52 -15.08
N ILE A 110 -5.73 23.13 -13.88
CA ILE A 110 -6.26 24.08 -12.88
C ILE A 110 -5.08 24.67 -12.11
N LYS A 111 -4.96 25.99 -12.13
CA LYS A 111 -3.86 26.71 -11.46
C LYS A 111 -4.39 27.73 -10.46
N LEU A 112 -3.91 27.68 -9.22
CA LEU A 112 -4.14 28.75 -8.25
C LEU A 112 -3.47 30.05 -8.72
N LYS A 113 -4.15 31.19 -8.68
CA LYS A 113 -3.55 32.49 -9.03
C LYS A 113 -2.34 32.86 -8.16
N ASP A 114 -1.50 33.74 -8.68
CA ASP A 114 -0.40 34.33 -7.92
C ASP A 114 -0.92 35.20 -6.78
N LYS A 115 -0.20 35.21 -5.65
CA LYS A 115 -0.55 36.00 -4.45
C LYS A 115 -2.04 35.87 -4.10
N ALA A 116 -2.55 34.64 -4.11
CA ALA A 116 -3.97 34.34 -3.98
C ALA A 116 -4.56 34.93 -2.69
N ASN A 117 -3.77 34.96 -1.62
CA ASN A 117 -4.15 35.52 -0.32
C ASN A 117 -5.48 34.95 0.25
N TRP A 118 -5.80 33.70 -0.08
CA TRP A 118 -6.96 33.02 0.50
C TRP A 118 -6.73 32.74 1.99
N PRO A 119 -7.81 32.69 2.79
CA PRO A 119 -7.72 32.27 4.19
C PRO A 119 -7.30 30.80 4.33
N VAL A 120 -6.87 30.43 5.54
CA VAL A 120 -6.63 29.04 5.93
C VAL A 120 -7.89 28.20 5.68
N ALA A 121 -7.70 26.94 5.34
CA ALA A 121 -8.73 25.93 5.09
C ALA A 121 -9.62 26.18 3.86
N LYS A 122 -9.31 27.18 3.02
CA LYS A 122 -9.97 27.35 1.71
C LYS A 122 -9.26 26.50 0.64
N PRO A 123 -9.91 25.46 0.09
CA PRO A 123 -9.34 24.58 -0.93
C PRO A 123 -9.61 25.08 -2.36
N LEU A 124 -8.90 24.54 -3.35
CA LEU A 124 -9.17 24.83 -4.77
C LEU A 124 -10.48 24.16 -5.23
N ILE A 125 -10.71 22.90 -4.87
CA ILE A 125 -11.92 22.14 -5.20
C ILE A 125 -12.57 21.64 -3.90
N THR A 126 -13.89 21.81 -3.76
CA THR A 126 -14.65 21.33 -2.59
C THR A 126 -16.13 21.08 -2.89
N GLN A 127 -16.85 20.58 -1.90
CA GLN A 127 -18.29 20.35 -1.92
C GLN A 127 -19.09 21.62 -2.16
N ARG A 128 -20.20 21.49 -2.90
CA ARG A 128 -21.20 22.55 -3.08
C ARG A 128 -22.08 22.70 -1.83
N ASP A 129 -22.56 21.58 -1.27
CA ASP A 129 -23.33 21.60 -0.03
C ASP A 129 -22.38 21.45 1.16
N ARG A 130 -22.36 22.46 2.03
CA ARG A 130 -21.54 22.47 3.26
C ARG A 130 -21.85 21.31 4.19
N LYS A 131 -23.03 20.69 4.07
CA LYS A 131 -23.40 19.48 4.84
C LYS A 131 -22.74 18.20 4.32
N GLY A 132 -22.13 18.25 3.13
CA GLY A 132 -21.53 17.10 2.47
C GLY A 132 -22.18 16.78 1.13
N ASN A 133 -21.43 16.13 0.26
CA ASN A 133 -21.91 15.63 -1.02
C ASN A 133 -21.54 14.15 -1.18
N GLN A 134 -22.12 13.49 -2.19
CA GLN A 134 -21.87 12.08 -2.46
C GLN A 134 -21.72 11.79 -3.95
N ASP A 135 -21.09 10.67 -4.25
CA ASP A 135 -20.97 10.14 -5.61
C ASP A 135 -20.22 11.12 -6.53
N ILE A 136 -18.99 11.47 -6.14
CA ILE A 136 -18.14 12.43 -6.87
C ILE A 136 -16.91 11.71 -7.40
N THR A 137 -16.60 11.94 -8.68
CA THR A 137 -15.34 11.52 -9.30
C THR A 137 -14.58 12.73 -9.83
N ILE A 138 -13.29 12.84 -9.51
CA ILE A 138 -12.39 13.86 -10.05
C ILE A 138 -11.21 13.16 -10.73
N LYS A 139 -11.01 13.38 -12.04
CA LYS A 139 -9.99 12.62 -12.78
C LYS A 139 -9.38 13.29 -14.01
N GLY A 140 -8.19 12.86 -14.39
CA GLY A 140 -7.64 13.02 -15.74
C GLY A 140 -6.94 14.35 -16.08
N PHE A 141 -6.88 15.33 -15.16
CA PHE A 141 -6.26 16.63 -15.41
C PHE A 141 -5.20 17.01 -14.35
N GLU A 142 -4.47 18.10 -14.59
CA GLU A 142 -3.44 18.63 -13.69
C GLU A 142 -4.02 19.66 -12.71
N ILE A 143 -3.58 19.63 -11.45
CA ILE A 143 -3.79 20.70 -10.48
C ILE A 143 -2.44 21.23 -9.99
N ASN A 144 -2.18 22.49 -10.32
CA ASN A 144 -1.00 23.24 -9.91
C ASN A 144 -1.34 24.18 -8.76
N GLY A 145 -0.86 23.83 -7.55
CA GLY A 145 -1.05 24.62 -6.33
C GLY A 145 -0.27 25.94 -6.27
N ASN A 146 0.61 26.18 -7.25
CA ASN A 146 1.35 27.44 -7.46
C ASN A 146 2.10 27.95 -6.21
N HIS A 147 2.79 27.05 -5.51
CA HIS A 147 3.53 27.33 -4.27
C HIS A 147 4.51 28.51 -4.41
N ASP A 148 5.31 28.53 -5.47
CA ASP A 148 6.41 29.49 -5.65
C ASP A 148 5.95 30.92 -5.94
N ALA A 149 4.71 31.11 -6.41
CA ALA A 149 4.10 32.43 -6.53
C ALA A 149 3.26 32.84 -5.29
N ASN A 150 3.22 31.96 -4.27
CA ASN A 150 2.45 32.11 -3.03
C ASN A 150 3.32 31.83 -1.79
N THR A 151 4.62 32.16 -1.84
CA THR A 151 5.60 31.85 -0.77
C THR A 151 5.35 32.60 0.54
N ASP A 152 4.39 33.53 0.58
CA ASP A 152 3.96 34.20 1.80
C ASP A 152 3.15 33.29 2.74
N LYS A 153 2.70 32.12 2.26
CA LYS A 153 2.01 31.11 3.07
C LYS A 153 2.98 30.03 3.56
N LYS A 154 2.61 29.43 4.69
CA LYS A 154 3.38 28.33 5.29
C LYS A 154 2.83 26.98 4.80
N LYS A 155 3.72 26.13 4.30
CA LYS A 155 3.44 24.73 3.99
C LYS A 155 2.91 23.98 5.21
N GLY A 156 1.90 23.13 5.02
CA GLY A 156 1.34 22.29 6.09
C GLY A 156 0.53 23.05 7.14
N ALA A 157 0.23 24.34 6.91
CA ALA A 157 -0.59 25.15 7.82
C ALA A 157 -2.07 25.25 7.37
N GLY A 158 -2.53 24.35 6.50
CA GLY A 158 -3.90 24.31 5.99
C GLY A 158 -4.21 25.29 4.85
N TYR A 159 -3.20 25.89 4.23
CA TYR A 159 -3.39 26.73 3.04
C TYR A 159 -3.41 25.90 1.75
N TYR A 160 -4.33 26.23 0.84
CA TYR A 160 -4.33 25.77 -0.55
C TYR A 160 -4.40 24.26 -0.75
N ASN A 161 -5.11 23.54 0.11
CA ASN A 161 -5.47 22.14 -0.18
C ASN A 161 -6.09 22.06 -1.59
N LEU A 162 -5.61 21.14 -2.41
CA LEU A 162 -6.05 21.06 -3.80
C LEU A 162 -7.51 20.60 -3.84
N ILE A 163 -7.83 19.55 -3.10
CA ILE A 163 -9.17 18.99 -2.98
C ILE A 163 -9.47 18.80 -1.49
N HIS A 164 -10.63 19.27 -1.03
CA HIS A 164 -11.08 19.05 0.34
C HIS A 164 -12.58 18.76 0.39
N PHE A 165 -12.93 17.61 0.96
CA PHE A 165 -14.32 17.22 1.23
C PHE A 165 -14.56 16.98 2.72
N MET A 166 -15.74 17.36 3.21
CA MET A 166 -16.19 17.06 4.58
C MET A 166 -17.56 16.40 4.53
N ASN A 167 -17.85 15.49 5.46
CA ASN A 167 -19.15 14.82 5.60
C ASN A 167 -19.64 14.16 4.29
N SER A 168 -18.71 13.67 3.46
CA SER A 168 -18.99 13.25 2.10
C SER A 168 -18.76 11.75 1.92
N THR A 169 -19.42 11.14 0.94
CA THR A 169 -19.38 9.68 0.74
C THR A 169 -19.18 9.32 -0.72
N ASN A 170 -18.46 8.23 -0.99
CA ASN A 170 -18.19 7.76 -2.35
C ASN A 170 -17.47 8.82 -3.20
N ILE A 171 -16.25 9.15 -2.77
CA ILE A 171 -15.38 10.12 -3.44
C ILE A 171 -14.23 9.38 -4.10
N GLN A 172 -14.07 9.57 -5.40
CA GLN A 172 -12.99 8.99 -6.20
C GLN A 172 -12.11 10.10 -6.77
N VAL A 173 -10.80 10.02 -6.55
CA VAL A 173 -9.81 10.93 -7.13
C VAL A 173 -8.71 10.11 -7.77
N HIS A 174 -8.63 10.15 -9.10
CA HIS A 174 -7.71 9.26 -9.83
C HIS A 174 -7.21 9.81 -11.15
N ASP A 175 -6.11 9.24 -11.65
CA ASP A 175 -5.44 9.66 -12.89
C ASP A 175 -5.11 11.17 -12.90
N MET A 176 -4.81 11.74 -11.72
CA MET A 176 -4.49 13.16 -11.56
C MET A 176 -2.98 13.39 -11.53
N TYR A 177 -2.55 14.56 -12.00
CA TYR A 177 -1.24 15.13 -11.64
C TYR A 177 -1.42 16.30 -10.69
N MET A 178 -0.99 16.15 -9.43
CA MET A 178 -1.16 17.15 -8.38
C MET A 178 0.19 17.60 -7.85
N HIS A 179 0.50 18.89 -7.92
CA HIS A 179 1.83 19.35 -7.52
C HIS A 179 1.87 20.77 -6.96
N ASP A 180 2.98 21.04 -6.26
CA ASP A 180 3.38 22.37 -5.82
C ASP A 180 2.30 23.15 -5.05
N SER A 181 1.59 22.48 -4.15
CA SER A 181 0.70 23.12 -3.19
C SER A 181 1.42 23.49 -1.88
N HIS A 182 0.84 24.40 -1.09
CA HIS A 182 1.14 24.57 0.34
C HIS A 182 0.39 23.58 1.25
N GLY A 183 -0.63 22.91 0.74
CA GLY A 183 -1.53 22.05 1.49
C GLY A 183 -1.52 20.61 0.99
N ASP A 184 -2.65 19.94 1.22
CA ASP A 184 -2.92 18.54 0.88
C ASP A 184 -3.33 18.36 -0.59
N GLY A 185 -3.18 17.15 -1.12
CA GLY A 185 -3.73 16.74 -2.42
C GLY A 185 -5.23 16.51 -2.30
N LEU A 186 -5.61 15.42 -1.65
CA LEU A 186 -6.97 15.16 -1.20
C LEU A 186 -7.03 15.14 0.33
N LYS A 187 -7.80 16.05 0.92
CA LYS A 187 -8.17 15.99 2.32
C LYS A 187 -9.64 15.59 2.46
N VAL A 188 -9.94 14.67 3.38
CA VAL A 188 -11.30 14.26 3.71
C VAL A 188 -11.53 14.24 5.23
N GLU A 189 -12.67 14.74 5.67
CA GLU A 189 -13.06 14.76 7.09
C GLU A 189 -14.45 14.16 7.28
N ASN A 190 -14.64 13.32 8.31
CA ASN A 190 -15.93 12.70 8.64
C ASN A 190 -16.62 12.05 7.42
N SER A 191 -15.82 11.42 6.56
CA SER A 191 -16.25 10.96 5.24
C SER A 191 -16.12 9.45 5.12
N SER A 192 -16.74 8.85 4.10
CA SER A 192 -16.67 7.39 3.92
C SER A 192 -16.57 6.94 2.47
N ASN A 193 -15.97 5.77 2.23
CA ASN A 193 -15.77 5.21 0.90
C ASN A 193 -14.98 6.17 -0.01
N ILE A 194 -13.69 6.32 0.31
CA ILE A 194 -12.77 7.26 -0.34
C ILE A 194 -11.72 6.47 -1.10
N GLN A 195 -11.62 6.72 -2.40
CA GLN A 195 -10.68 6.04 -3.29
C GLN A 195 -9.73 7.05 -3.93
N PHE A 196 -8.42 6.80 -3.78
CA PHE A 196 -7.37 7.69 -4.24
C PHE A 196 -6.30 6.91 -5.00
N TYR A 197 -6.35 6.91 -6.34
CA TYR A 197 -5.54 5.95 -7.11
C TYR A 197 -5.01 6.43 -8.44
N ASN A 198 -3.96 5.78 -8.96
CA ASN A 198 -3.31 6.14 -10.23
C ASN A 198 -2.86 7.61 -10.30
N ASN A 199 -2.62 8.27 -9.16
CA ASN A 199 -2.25 9.67 -9.14
C ASN A 199 -0.73 9.85 -9.14
N LYS A 200 -0.26 10.92 -9.78
CA LYS A 200 1.09 11.43 -9.62
C LYS A 200 1.05 12.65 -8.70
N ILE A 201 1.66 12.53 -7.52
CA ILE A 201 1.71 13.58 -6.51
C ILE A 201 3.14 14.07 -6.39
N TYR A 202 3.37 15.36 -6.60
CA TYR A 202 4.71 15.91 -6.58
C TYR A 202 4.83 17.11 -5.64
N LYS A 203 5.55 16.88 -4.54
CA LYS A 203 6.02 17.91 -3.62
C LYS A 203 4.92 18.81 -3.06
N LEU A 204 3.83 18.22 -2.58
CA LEU A 204 2.80 18.98 -1.87
C LEU A 204 3.29 19.50 -0.51
N GLY A 205 2.69 20.59 -0.04
CA GLY A 205 3.08 21.25 1.19
C GLY A 205 2.67 20.50 2.45
N HIS A 206 1.77 19.54 2.34
CA HIS A 206 1.35 18.64 3.42
C HIS A 206 1.27 17.18 2.94
N ASP A 207 0.09 16.55 2.92
CA ASP A 207 -0.09 15.14 2.59
C ASP A 207 -0.66 14.93 1.16
N GLY A 208 -0.37 13.81 0.51
CA GLY A 208 -1.01 13.43 -0.76
C GLY A 208 -2.49 13.11 -0.56
N LEU A 209 -2.77 12.16 0.35
CA LEU A 209 -4.10 11.89 0.90
C LEU A 209 -4.07 12.09 2.42
N TYR A 210 -5.03 12.83 2.96
CA TYR A 210 -5.26 12.94 4.39
C TYR A 210 -6.71 12.65 4.77
N GLY A 211 -6.94 11.48 5.37
CA GLY A 211 -8.22 11.11 5.98
C GLY A 211 -8.29 11.44 7.47
N ILE A 212 -9.33 12.14 7.90
CA ILE A 212 -9.58 12.47 9.30
C ILE A 212 -10.97 11.95 9.69
N GLN A 213 -11.05 11.18 10.78
CA GLN A 213 -12.32 10.67 11.31
C GLN A 213 -13.20 10.00 10.25
N SER A 214 -12.57 9.30 9.30
CA SER A 214 -13.20 8.76 8.10
C SER A 214 -13.16 7.24 8.09
N GLN A 215 -13.95 6.60 7.23
CA GLN A 215 -14.07 5.13 7.15
C GLN A 215 -13.96 4.65 5.71
N TYR A 216 -13.41 3.45 5.48
CA TYR A 216 -13.27 2.85 4.15
C TYR A 216 -12.44 3.75 3.22
N LEU A 217 -11.14 3.89 3.54
CA LEU A 217 -10.20 4.66 2.72
C LEU A 217 -9.24 3.70 2.02
N GLU A 218 -9.13 3.83 0.70
CA GLU A 218 -8.23 3.03 -0.11
C GLU A 218 -7.39 3.92 -1.02
N ALA A 219 -6.07 3.74 -0.97
CA ALA A 219 -5.15 4.45 -1.85
C ALA A 219 -4.17 3.49 -2.51
N TRP A 220 -4.17 3.47 -3.85
CA TRP A 220 -3.34 2.53 -4.58
C TRP A 220 -2.77 3.03 -5.90
N ASN A 221 -1.66 2.40 -6.32
CA ASN A 221 -0.99 2.71 -7.58
C ASN A 221 -0.67 4.21 -7.74
N ASN A 222 -0.40 4.92 -6.65
CA ASN A 222 0.03 6.31 -6.69
C ASN A 222 1.56 6.40 -6.72
N THR A 223 2.07 7.38 -7.44
CA THR A 223 3.49 7.80 -7.39
C THR A 223 3.58 9.11 -6.63
N ILE A 224 4.25 9.12 -5.48
CA ILE A 224 4.24 10.25 -4.55
C ILE A 224 5.65 10.66 -4.16
N THR A 225 6.02 11.91 -4.44
CA THR A 225 7.23 12.54 -3.88
C THR A 225 6.88 13.49 -2.76
N CYS A 226 7.17 13.09 -1.53
CA CYS A 226 6.90 13.86 -0.31
C CYS A 226 7.83 15.08 -0.23
N ARG A 227 7.26 16.27 0.07
CA ARG A 227 8.03 17.48 0.40
C ARG A 227 8.00 17.82 1.88
N THR A 228 6.89 17.83 2.60
CA THR A 228 6.90 18.36 3.99
C THR A 228 6.47 17.35 5.04
N ASN A 229 5.41 16.59 4.78
CA ASN A 229 4.81 15.68 5.76
C ASN A 229 4.71 14.26 5.19
N SER A 230 3.53 13.74 4.89
CA SER A 230 3.36 12.36 4.45
C SER A 230 2.97 12.24 2.98
N GLY A 231 3.14 11.06 2.40
CA GLY A 231 2.49 10.73 1.13
C GLY A 231 1.02 10.40 1.38
N LEU A 232 0.79 9.51 2.34
CA LEU A 232 -0.55 9.09 2.75
C LEU A 232 -0.68 9.20 4.27
N ARG A 233 -1.80 9.76 4.75
CA ARG A 233 -2.06 9.89 6.17
C ARG A 233 -3.51 9.58 6.52
N VAL A 234 -3.69 8.88 7.63
CA VAL A 234 -4.98 8.78 8.33
C VAL A 234 -4.85 9.21 9.78
N TRP A 235 -5.87 9.91 10.26
CA TRP A 235 -6.04 10.27 11.66
C TRP A 235 -7.42 9.85 12.14
N ASP A 236 -7.48 9.03 13.20
CA ASP A 236 -8.73 8.57 13.80
C ASP A 236 -9.70 7.95 12.76
N SER A 237 -9.14 7.23 11.77
CA SER A 237 -9.88 6.63 10.65
C SER A 237 -9.65 5.12 10.60
N ASN A 238 -10.64 4.35 10.14
CA ASN A 238 -10.60 2.88 10.15
C ASN A 238 -11.07 2.28 8.82
N HIS A 239 -10.88 0.97 8.64
CA HIS A 239 -11.08 0.27 7.36
C HIS A 239 -10.20 0.90 6.27
N VAL A 240 -8.88 0.88 6.50
CA VAL A 240 -7.91 1.58 5.65
C VAL A 240 -7.04 0.58 4.90
N LYS A 241 -6.86 0.80 3.60
CA LYS A 241 -5.96 0.03 2.75
C LYS A 241 -5.04 0.96 1.96
N PHE A 242 -3.74 0.85 2.18
CA PHE A 242 -2.75 1.57 1.39
C PHE A 242 -1.83 0.57 0.68
N HIS A 243 -1.93 0.48 -0.65
CA HIS A 243 -1.21 -0.56 -1.37
C HIS A 243 -0.72 -0.20 -2.77
N ASP A 244 0.30 -0.93 -3.23
CA ASP A 244 0.87 -0.73 -4.58
C ASP A 244 1.35 0.71 -4.87
N ASN A 245 1.62 1.51 -3.83
CA ASN A 245 2.11 2.88 -4.01
C ASN A 245 3.63 2.91 -4.09
N THR A 246 4.16 3.81 -4.90
CA THR A 246 5.58 4.19 -4.88
C THR A 246 5.71 5.54 -4.20
N ILE A 247 6.38 5.57 -3.04
CA ILE A 247 6.50 6.77 -2.20
C ILE A 247 7.96 7.07 -1.95
N ASP A 248 8.39 8.26 -2.36
CA ASP A 248 9.75 8.73 -2.16
C ASP A 248 9.82 10.14 -1.56
N SER A 249 11.04 10.57 -1.29
CA SER A 249 11.35 11.95 -0.95
C SER A 249 12.76 12.28 -1.44
N PHE A 250 13.30 13.40 -0.98
CA PHE A 250 14.63 13.87 -1.36
C PHE A 250 15.41 14.30 -0.14
N TYR A 251 16.73 14.19 -0.20
CA TYR A 251 17.60 14.59 0.90
C TYR A 251 17.76 16.12 0.95
N HIS A 252 16.91 16.77 1.75
CA HIS A 252 16.96 18.22 1.95
C HIS A 252 16.28 18.58 3.27
N TRP A 253 16.72 19.64 3.96
CA TRP A 253 16.14 20.06 5.24
C TRP A 253 14.65 20.41 5.17
N SER A 254 14.18 20.79 3.97
CA SER A 254 12.79 21.10 3.73
C SER A 254 11.95 19.88 3.38
N ALA A 255 12.59 18.74 3.09
CA ALA A 255 11.97 17.43 3.06
C ALA A 255 11.56 17.08 4.50
N GLY A 256 10.45 16.41 4.72
CA GLY A 256 10.00 16.14 6.07
C GLY A 256 8.93 15.06 6.10
N GLY A 257 8.73 14.50 7.29
CA GLY A 257 7.67 13.54 7.59
C GLY A 257 7.91 12.12 7.04
N PRO A 258 6.96 11.21 7.33
CA PRO A 258 7.04 9.82 6.93
C PRO A 258 6.58 9.60 5.48
N GLY A 259 6.80 8.43 4.90
CA GLY A 259 6.10 8.04 3.66
C GLY A 259 4.59 7.86 3.90
N ILE A 260 4.25 7.07 4.93
CA ILE A 260 2.87 6.82 5.36
C ILE A 260 2.74 7.12 6.86
N GLN A 261 1.66 7.78 7.27
CA GLN A 261 1.36 8.06 8.67
C GLN A 261 -0.01 7.51 9.08
N VAL A 262 -0.04 6.79 10.21
CA VAL A 262 -1.27 6.37 10.88
C VAL A 262 -1.28 6.99 12.27
N GLN A 263 -2.26 7.83 12.54
CA GLN A 263 -2.34 8.58 13.79
C GLN A 263 -3.63 8.25 14.54
N LYS A 264 -3.51 7.97 15.83
CA LYS A 264 -4.64 7.75 16.74
C LYS A 264 -4.62 8.71 17.92
N SER A 265 -5.80 9.27 18.21
CA SER A 265 -6.13 9.96 19.46
C SER A 265 -7.39 9.45 20.14
N ALA A 266 -8.49 9.27 19.41
CA ALA A 266 -9.81 9.05 20.03
C ALA A 266 -10.60 7.90 19.39
N ALA A 267 -10.59 7.76 18.06
CA ALA A 267 -11.43 6.77 17.37
C ALA A 267 -10.85 5.35 17.42
N VAL A 268 -11.70 4.34 17.25
CA VAL A 268 -11.24 2.94 17.07
C VAL A 268 -10.48 2.82 15.75
N MET A 269 -9.29 2.22 15.81
CA MET A 269 -8.41 1.96 14.68
C MET A 269 -7.85 0.54 14.83
N ASP A 270 -8.59 -0.43 14.30
CA ASP A 270 -8.33 -1.87 14.43
C ASP A 270 -8.41 -2.66 13.11
N ASP A 271 -8.61 -1.96 11.98
CA ASP A 271 -8.67 -2.52 10.63
C ASP A 271 -7.91 -1.61 9.66
N ILE A 272 -6.59 -1.80 9.61
CA ILE A 272 -5.66 -1.03 8.78
C ILE A 272 -4.65 -1.98 8.16
N GLU A 273 -4.54 -1.95 6.83
CA GLU A 273 -3.66 -2.80 6.04
C GLU A 273 -2.79 -1.94 5.11
N ILE A 274 -1.47 -2.16 5.16
CA ILE A 274 -0.48 -1.43 4.36
C ILE A 274 0.40 -2.44 3.64
N TYR A 275 0.26 -2.57 2.32
CA TYR A 275 0.89 -3.68 1.61
C TYR A 275 1.36 -3.40 0.19
N ASN A 276 2.30 -4.18 -0.32
CA ASN A 276 2.83 -4.01 -1.68
C ASN A 276 3.39 -2.61 -2.03
N ASN A 277 3.62 -1.73 -1.05
CA ASN A 277 4.17 -0.40 -1.32
C ASN A 277 5.69 -0.47 -1.47
N THR A 278 6.23 0.35 -2.37
CA THR A 278 7.66 0.61 -2.47
C THR A 278 7.95 1.98 -1.86
N ILE A 279 8.57 1.99 -0.68
CA ILE A 279 8.81 3.21 0.11
C ILE A 279 10.31 3.43 0.25
N HIS A 280 10.83 4.50 -0.32
CA HIS A 280 12.27 4.65 -0.44
C HIS A 280 12.77 6.09 -0.36
N ASN A 281 14.05 6.24 -0.02
CA ASN A 281 14.72 7.54 0.05
C ASN A 281 13.95 8.60 0.87
N THR A 282 13.12 8.16 1.82
CA THR A 282 12.33 9.06 2.65
C THR A 282 13.25 9.86 3.57
N TYR A 283 12.90 11.12 3.80
CA TYR A 283 13.64 11.94 4.76
C TYR A 283 13.30 11.50 6.19
N GLY A 284 12.03 11.50 6.59
CA GLY A 284 11.58 10.83 7.81
C GLY A 284 11.45 9.30 7.64
N PRO A 285 10.75 8.61 8.54
CA PRO A 285 10.62 7.15 8.46
C PRO A 285 9.78 6.71 7.25
N GLY A 286 9.89 5.46 6.84
CA GLY A 286 9.02 4.93 5.77
C GLY A 286 7.55 4.93 6.19
N ILE A 287 7.25 4.34 7.35
CA ILE A 287 5.92 4.36 7.98
C ILE A 287 6.05 4.87 9.41
N TRP A 288 5.10 5.68 9.85
CA TRP A 288 4.95 6.09 11.23
C TRP A 288 3.56 5.77 11.78
N LEU A 289 3.48 4.84 12.73
CA LEU A 289 2.29 4.55 13.50
C LEU A 289 2.38 5.25 14.87
N LEU A 290 1.50 6.22 15.10
CA LEU A 290 1.48 7.00 16.33
C LEU A 290 0.12 6.88 17.00
N GLY A 291 0.09 6.28 18.19
CA GLY A 291 -1.05 6.40 19.10
C GLY A 291 -0.64 7.18 20.34
N TYR A 292 -1.39 8.22 20.69
CA TYR A 292 -1.10 9.09 21.83
C TYR A 292 -2.34 9.34 22.69
N GLY A 293 -2.12 9.65 23.97
CA GLY A 293 -3.19 9.81 24.94
C GLY A 293 -3.59 8.50 25.64
N SER A 294 -4.80 8.45 26.19
CA SER A 294 -5.29 7.33 26.98
C SER A 294 -6.45 6.65 26.28
N TYR A 295 -6.26 5.38 25.91
CA TYR A 295 -7.27 4.54 25.26
C TYR A 295 -7.04 3.06 25.59
N PRO A 296 -8.07 2.21 25.55
CA PRO A 296 -7.93 0.76 25.64
C PRO A 296 -7.11 0.17 24.47
N LEU A 297 -6.29 -0.86 24.73
CA LEU A 297 -5.49 -1.53 23.69
C LEU A 297 -6.33 -2.01 22.50
N LYS A 298 -7.55 -2.50 22.76
CA LYS A 298 -8.46 -3.01 21.73
C LYS A 298 -8.94 -1.96 20.73
N GLU A 299 -8.77 -0.66 21.03
CA GLU A 299 -9.17 0.43 20.14
C GLU A 299 -8.03 0.90 19.24
N ALA A 300 -6.82 0.37 19.42
CA ALA A 300 -5.62 0.67 18.65
C ALA A 300 -4.85 -0.63 18.43
N GLN A 301 -5.27 -1.45 17.47
CA GLN A 301 -4.64 -2.76 17.30
C GLN A 301 -4.64 -3.29 15.88
N SER A 302 -4.00 -4.44 15.65
CA SER A 302 -4.17 -5.24 14.44
C SER A 302 -3.85 -4.51 13.13
N VAL A 303 -2.96 -3.52 13.17
CA VAL A 303 -2.39 -2.92 11.96
C VAL A 303 -1.54 -4.00 11.28
N HIS A 304 -1.83 -4.30 10.01
CA HIS A 304 -1.15 -5.30 9.22
C HIS A 304 -0.27 -4.61 8.15
N ILE A 305 1.05 -4.83 8.21
CA ILE A 305 2.01 -4.24 7.29
C ILE A 305 2.77 -5.37 6.60
N HIS A 306 2.53 -5.58 5.31
CA HIS A 306 3.08 -6.74 4.63
C HIS A 306 3.48 -6.55 3.17
N HIS A 307 4.45 -7.33 2.69
CA HIS A 307 4.86 -7.32 1.27
C HIS A 307 5.32 -5.94 0.77
N ASN A 308 5.75 -5.05 1.67
CA ASN A 308 6.33 -3.77 1.31
C ASN A 308 7.84 -3.91 1.09
N THR A 309 8.39 -3.03 0.26
CA THR A 309 9.83 -2.85 0.06
C THR A 309 10.23 -1.49 0.62
N PHE A 310 11.20 -1.51 1.53
CA PHE A 310 11.81 -0.33 2.10
C PHE A 310 13.28 -0.26 1.71
N TYR A 311 13.71 0.84 1.09
CA TYR A 311 15.14 1.05 0.91
C TYR A 311 15.58 2.50 1.11
N SER A 312 16.73 2.67 1.76
CA SER A 312 17.31 4.00 2.05
C SER A 312 16.34 4.98 2.75
N THR A 313 15.42 4.48 3.58
CA THR A 313 14.48 5.31 4.34
C THR A 313 15.12 5.90 5.60
N GLY A 314 14.62 7.05 6.06
CA GLY A 314 15.01 7.63 7.35
C GLY A 314 16.26 8.50 7.32
N THR A 315 16.48 9.26 6.25
CA THR A 315 17.72 10.01 6.04
C THR A 315 17.85 11.32 6.84
N ASN A 316 16.81 11.76 7.55
CA ASN A 316 16.78 13.04 8.26
C ASN A 316 17.81 13.10 9.42
N PRO A 317 18.84 13.97 9.34
CA PRO A 317 19.83 14.14 10.41
C PRO A 317 19.33 15.00 11.58
N SER A 318 18.13 15.59 11.51
CA SER A 318 17.65 16.53 12.52
C SER A 318 16.70 15.90 13.54
N ILE A 319 16.29 14.65 13.36
CA ILE A 319 15.36 13.95 14.24
C ILE A 319 15.89 12.53 14.57
N ASP A 320 15.34 11.91 15.61
CA ASP A 320 15.68 10.56 16.05
C ASP A 320 14.68 9.48 15.59
N TRP A 321 13.41 9.86 15.40
CA TRP A 321 12.31 9.00 14.98
C TRP A 321 12.33 8.71 13.47
N VAL A 322 13.48 8.28 12.96
CA VAL A 322 13.65 7.76 11.59
C VAL A 322 13.76 6.24 11.60
N GLY A 323 13.52 5.61 10.44
CA GLY A 323 13.55 4.15 10.29
C GLY A 323 12.86 3.65 9.02
N GLY A 324 12.74 2.34 8.87
CA GLY A 324 11.74 1.73 7.98
C GLY A 324 10.33 1.98 8.53
N ILE A 325 10.04 1.43 9.70
CA ILE A 325 8.78 1.58 10.43
C ILE A 325 9.08 2.07 11.84
N VAL A 326 8.43 3.16 12.25
CA VAL A 326 8.45 3.66 13.63
C VAL A 326 7.04 3.51 14.21
N THR A 327 6.91 2.85 15.37
CA THR A 327 5.61 2.63 16.01
C THR A 327 5.66 2.73 17.52
N SER A 328 4.58 3.17 18.15
CA SER A 328 4.59 3.47 19.59
C SER A 328 3.24 3.41 20.31
N GLY A 329 2.17 2.88 19.69
CA GLY A 329 0.83 2.98 20.31
C GLY A 329 -0.24 2.05 19.77
N PHE A 330 0.13 1.06 18.96
CA PHE A 330 -0.78 0.06 18.41
C PHE A 330 -0.40 -1.33 18.92
N ASN A 331 -1.37 -2.04 19.49
CA ASN A 331 -1.20 -3.40 19.99
C ASN A 331 -1.39 -4.43 18.88
N ASN A 332 -0.84 -5.63 19.03
CA ASN A 332 -0.99 -6.71 18.05
C ASN A 332 -0.70 -6.25 16.60
N THR A 333 0.27 -5.35 16.43
CA THR A 333 0.69 -4.91 15.10
C THR A 333 1.45 -6.06 14.45
N LEU A 334 1.08 -6.47 13.25
CA LEU A 334 1.74 -7.53 12.51
C LEU A 334 2.52 -6.93 11.34
N ILE A 335 3.84 -7.08 11.39
CA ILE A 335 4.76 -6.65 10.33
C ILE A 335 5.35 -7.92 9.73
N GLU A 336 4.90 -8.32 8.55
CA GLU A 336 5.36 -9.58 7.95
C GLU A 336 5.62 -9.56 6.45
N ASN A 337 6.48 -10.46 5.97
CA ASN A 337 6.80 -10.59 4.54
C ASN A 337 7.28 -9.24 3.93
N ASN A 338 7.98 -8.38 4.63
CA ASN A 338 8.55 -7.15 4.04
C ASN A 338 10.04 -7.34 3.74
N VAL A 339 10.59 -6.47 2.89
CA VAL A 339 12.04 -6.33 2.69
C VAL A 339 12.48 -4.94 3.15
N PHE A 340 13.53 -4.89 3.96
CA PHE A 340 14.19 -3.67 4.40
C PHE A 340 15.66 -3.72 4.00
N ASP A 341 16.11 -2.74 3.23
CA ASP A 341 17.49 -2.66 2.74
C ASP A 341 18.07 -1.24 2.89
N GLY A 342 19.15 -1.09 3.65
CA GLY A 342 19.78 0.24 3.78
C GLY A 342 18.96 1.24 4.59
N THR A 343 18.04 0.79 5.44
CA THR A 343 17.24 1.71 6.28
C THR A 343 18.12 2.34 7.36
N TYR A 344 18.03 3.66 7.54
CA TYR A 344 18.76 4.39 8.58
C TYR A 344 18.09 4.20 9.95
N HIS A 345 18.90 4.16 11.02
CA HIS A 345 18.50 3.91 12.41
C HIS A 345 18.11 2.46 12.72
N ALA A 346 17.06 1.96 12.09
CA ALA A 346 16.66 0.56 12.14
C ALA A 346 15.53 0.30 11.13
N ALA A 347 15.33 -0.97 10.78
CA ALA A 347 14.20 -1.34 9.93
C ALA A 347 12.88 -1.16 10.68
N ILE A 348 12.82 -1.60 11.96
CA ILE A 348 11.62 -1.47 12.79
C ILE A 348 12.02 -0.93 14.17
N VAL A 349 11.33 0.13 14.63
CA VAL A 349 11.66 0.87 15.84
C VAL A 349 10.43 1.08 16.71
N LEU A 350 10.49 0.63 17.96
CA LEU A 350 9.53 1.02 19.01
C LEU A 350 10.09 2.20 19.80
N MET A 351 9.56 3.41 19.59
CA MET A 351 10.01 4.62 20.29
C MET A 351 9.00 5.76 20.25
N TYR A 352 9.19 6.74 21.14
CA TYR A 352 8.58 8.06 21.02
C TYR A 352 9.61 9.04 20.45
N PRO A 353 9.20 9.98 19.57
CA PRO A 353 10.03 11.13 19.22
C PRO A 353 10.48 11.91 20.47
N THR A 354 11.79 12.18 20.59
CA THR A 354 12.34 12.93 21.74
C THR A 354 12.33 14.45 21.55
N ASP A 355 12.15 14.91 20.32
CA ASP A 355 12.19 16.33 19.91
C ASP A 355 10.84 17.07 20.09
N ARG A 356 9.83 16.42 20.67
CA ARG A 356 8.48 16.97 20.79
C ARG A 356 8.27 17.62 22.15
N THR A 357 7.77 18.85 22.12
CA THR A 357 7.33 19.58 23.34
C THR A 357 6.00 19.07 23.89
N ILE A 358 5.27 18.30 23.10
CA ILE A 358 3.99 17.69 23.47
C ILE A 358 4.25 16.21 23.72
N ASP A 359 3.72 15.73 24.84
CA ASP A 359 3.74 14.32 25.18
C ASP A 359 2.83 13.53 24.24
N ILE A 360 3.46 12.85 23.30
CA ILE A 360 2.81 11.99 22.30
C ILE A 360 2.96 10.51 22.66
N SER A 361 3.20 10.18 23.93
CA SER A 361 3.20 8.81 24.40
C SER A 361 1.75 8.33 24.61
N PRO A 362 1.41 7.08 24.29
CA PRO A 362 0.25 6.46 24.88
C PRO A 362 0.47 6.28 26.39
N LYS A 363 -0.63 6.21 27.13
CA LYS A 363 -0.61 5.99 28.60
C LYS A 363 -0.77 4.53 29.01
N GLY A 364 -1.10 3.65 28.06
CA GLY A 364 -1.23 2.21 28.29
C GLY A 364 0.12 1.48 28.39
N LYS A 365 0.05 0.17 28.64
CA LYS A 365 1.17 -0.78 28.57
C LYS A 365 0.70 -2.08 27.93
N GLY A 366 1.64 -2.95 27.54
CA GLY A 366 1.34 -4.25 26.96
C GLY A 366 1.17 -4.22 25.44
N TYR A 367 1.62 -3.15 24.79
CA TYR A 367 1.63 -3.07 23.33
C TYR A 367 2.59 -4.11 22.76
N THR A 368 2.08 -4.95 21.87
CA THR A 368 2.87 -6.00 21.21
C THR A 368 3.00 -5.72 19.72
N THR A 369 4.20 -5.86 19.18
CA THR A 369 4.44 -5.86 17.73
C THR A 369 5.07 -7.20 17.36
N ILE A 370 4.44 -7.91 16.43
CA ILE A 370 4.91 -9.18 15.87
C ILE A 370 5.65 -8.84 14.58
N VAL A 371 6.90 -9.29 14.48
CA VAL A 371 7.77 -9.11 13.32
C VAL A 371 8.09 -10.49 12.79
N ARG A 372 7.56 -10.84 11.63
CA ARG A 372 7.60 -12.21 11.11
C ARG A 372 7.98 -12.28 9.64
N ASN A 373 8.76 -13.28 9.21
CA ASN A 373 9.04 -13.51 7.78
C ASN A 373 9.58 -12.29 7.01
N ASN A 374 10.18 -11.31 7.68
CA ASN A 374 10.77 -10.17 6.99
C ASN A 374 12.21 -10.49 6.62
N ILE A 375 12.71 -9.86 5.55
CA ILE A 375 14.16 -9.81 5.27
C ILE A 375 14.64 -8.41 5.64
N ILE A 376 15.57 -8.33 6.59
CA ILE A 376 16.11 -7.08 7.12
C ILE A 376 17.62 -7.09 6.93
N THR A 377 18.10 -6.25 6.02
CA THR A 377 19.51 -6.22 5.65
C THR A 377 20.07 -4.81 5.56
N ASN A 378 21.39 -4.72 5.73
CA ASN A 378 22.17 -3.52 5.50
C ASN A 378 21.67 -2.30 6.26
N THR A 379 21.07 -2.46 7.45
CA THR A 379 20.62 -1.28 8.19
C THR A 379 21.81 -0.39 8.52
N GLU A 380 21.58 0.91 8.38
CA GLU A 380 22.60 1.95 8.48
C GLU A 380 22.44 2.74 9.78
N ARG A 381 23.54 3.32 10.26
CA ARG A 381 23.46 4.24 11.39
C ARG A 381 22.73 5.50 10.99
N ARG A 382 22.08 6.18 11.94
CA ARG A 382 21.51 7.52 11.70
C ARG A 382 22.57 8.46 11.10
N LYS A 383 22.13 9.38 10.23
CA LYS A 383 22.99 10.43 9.64
C LYS A 383 23.60 11.38 10.68
N SER A 384 22.97 11.47 11.86
CA SER A 384 23.44 12.22 13.03
C SER A 384 23.28 11.38 14.30
N GLU A 385 24.02 11.71 15.36
CA GLU A 385 23.91 11.02 16.67
C GLU A 385 23.94 9.49 16.54
N SER A 386 24.86 9.00 15.71
CA SER A 386 24.85 7.64 15.16
C SER A 386 25.17 6.53 16.17
N SER A 387 25.62 6.87 17.38
CA SER A 387 26.05 5.89 18.38
C SER A 387 24.87 5.03 18.85
N GLY A 388 25.01 3.70 18.79
CA GLY A 388 23.96 2.77 19.21
C GLY A 388 22.74 2.72 18.28
N THR A 389 22.91 3.05 16.99
CA THR A 389 21.88 2.99 15.94
C THR A 389 22.35 2.12 14.78
N GLY A 390 21.42 1.63 13.97
CA GLY A 390 21.64 0.73 12.84
C GLY A 390 21.34 -0.73 13.18
N PHE A 391 20.31 -0.97 13.99
CA PHE A 391 19.86 -2.33 14.31
C PHE A 391 18.92 -2.85 13.22
N GLY A 392 18.70 -4.16 13.12
CA GLY A 392 17.56 -4.68 12.37
C GLY A 392 16.25 -4.22 13.00
N VAL A 393 16.00 -4.64 14.25
CA VAL A 393 14.83 -4.23 15.04
C VAL A 393 15.25 -3.70 16.41
N VAL A 394 14.58 -2.65 16.90
CA VAL A 394 14.88 -2.12 18.25
C VAL A 394 13.62 -1.77 19.02
N ASN A 395 13.63 -2.13 20.30
CA ASN A 395 12.66 -1.65 21.28
C ASN A 395 13.33 -0.70 22.30
N TYR A 396 13.02 0.60 22.20
CA TYR A 396 13.44 1.59 23.20
C TYR A 396 12.44 1.76 24.35
N LEU A 397 11.34 1.01 24.32
CA LEU A 397 10.22 1.10 25.26
C LEU A 397 9.93 -0.24 25.98
N PRO A 398 10.95 -0.98 26.50
CA PRO A 398 10.78 -2.35 27.00
C PRO A 398 9.83 -2.49 28.20
N GLU A 399 9.56 -1.40 28.93
CA GLU A 399 8.64 -1.42 30.08
C GLU A 399 7.16 -1.41 29.69
N THR A 400 6.85 -1.00 28.45
CA THR A 400 5.46 -0.78 27.98
C THR A 400 5.16 -1.50 26.67
N HIS A 401 6.19 -1.82 25.89
CA HIS A 401 6.11 -2.46 24.59
C HIS A 401 6.97 -3.72 24.54
N SER A 402 6.53 -4.68 23.73
CA SER A 402 7.26 -5.92 23.45
C SER A 402 7.34 -6.20 21.95
N LEU A 403 8.41 -6.89 21.57
CA LEU A 403 8.62 -7.41 20.23
C LEU A 403 8.57 -8.93 20.27
N VAL A 404 7.84 -9.52 19.33
CA VAL A 404 7.84 -10.96 19.07
C VAL A 404 8.47 -11.16 17.70
N LEU A 405 9.64 -11.82 17.64
CA LEU A 405 10.39 -12.05 16.41
C LEU A 405 10.23 -13.51 15.98
N GLU A 406 9.79 -13.75 14.75
CA GLU A 406 9.51 -15.10 14.23
C GLU A 406 9.98 -15.26 12.77
N ASN A 407 10.95 -16.14 12.52
CA ASN A 407 11.31 -16.54 11.14
C ASN A 407 11.69 -15.36 10.22
N ASN A 408 12.33 -14.32 10.74
CA ASN A 408 12.91 -13.26 9.94
C ASN A 408 14.30 -13.66 9.44
N CYS A 409 14.78 -13.01 8.38
CA CYS A 409 16.16 -13.09 7.93
C CYS A 409 16.87 -11.77 8.23
N PHE A 410 17.94 -11.83 9.03
CA PHE A 410 18.80 -10.70 9.33
C PHE A 410 20.17 -10.87 8.67
N TYR A 411 20.64 -9.85 7.96
CA TYR A 411 21.95 -9.91 7.31
C TYR A 411 22.63 -8.55 7.22
N ASN A 412 23.88 -8.45 7.70
CA ASN A 412 24.72 -7.27 7.54
C ASN A 412 24.16 -5.96 8.16
N ASN A 413 23.55 -6.06 9.36
CA ASN A 413 23.03 -4.90 10.10
C ASN A 413 24.12 -4.27 10.98
N VAL A 414 24.40 -2.97 10.83
CA VAL A 414 25.64 -2.35 11.34
C VAL A 414 25.78 -2.33 12.88
N ALA A 415 24.68 -2.31 13.64
CA ALA A 415 24.69 -2.36 15.10
C ALA A 415 24.26 -3.72 15.66
N GLY A 416 23.84 -4.65 14.81
CA GLY A 416 23.33 -5.97 15.18
C GLY A 416 21.86 -6.17 14.79
N ASP A 417 21.38 -7.38 14.98
CA ASP A 417 20.07 -7.78 14.45
C ASP A 417 18.91 -7.22 15.27
N TYR A 418 19.05 -7.21 16.60
CA TYR A 418 18.04 -6.63 17.46
C TYR A 418 18.57 -6.14 18.82
N ARG A 419 17.82 -5.21 19.43
CA ARG A 419 18.00 -4.76 20.82
C ARG A 419 16.68 -4.81 21.59
N ASN A 420 16.74 -5.33 22.83
CA ASN A 420 15.58 -5.53 23.71
C ASN A 420 14.49 -6.42 23.08
N ALA A 421 14.93 -7.43 22.35
CA ALA A 421 14.13 -8.49 21.78
C ALA A 421 14.97 -9.78 21.75
N THR A 422 14.32 -10.92 21.59
CA THR A 422 14.97 -12.23 21.42
C THR A 422 14.21 -13.05 20.40
N SER A 423 14.91 -13.94 19.71
CA SER A 423 14.33 -14.90 18.78
C SER A 423 14.99 -16.26 18.92
N THR A 424 14.25 -17.30 18.54
CA THR A 424 14.76 -18.68 18.44
C THR A 424 14.58 -19.27 17.04
N SER A 425 13.95 -18.54 16.10
CA SER A 425 13.59 -19.04 14.78
C SER A 425 14.11 -18.18 13.62
N ASP A 426 14.74 -17.05 13.89
CA ASP A 426 15.31 -16.19 12.84
C ASP A 426 16.55 -16.81 12.16
N ILE A 427 16.82 -16.36 10.94
CA ILE A 427 17.93 -16.76 10.07
C ILE A 427 18.94 -15.62 10.01
N TYR A 428 20.23 -15.96 10.07
CA TYR A 428 21.35 -14.99 10.10
C TYR A 428 22.30 -15.17 8.91
N LEU A 429 21.75 -15.47 7.74
CA LEU A 429 22.49 -15.77 6.51
C LEU A 429 22.11 -14.78 5.41
N ASN A 430 22.99 -14.64 4.42
CA ASN A 430 22.71 -13.81 3.25
C ASN A 430 21.41 -14.29 2.57
N PRO A 431 20.42 -13.40 2.32
CA PRO A 431 19.16 -13.77 1.67
C PRO A 431 19.34 -14.16 0.20
N LEU A 432 20.51 -13.93 -0.41
CA LEU A 432 20.81 -14.26 -1.81
C LEU A 432 19.78 -13.67 -2.77
N PHE A 433 19.58 -12.35 -2.68
CA PHE A 433 18.80 -11.61 -3.67
C PHE A 433 19.40 -11.73 -5.06
N THR A 434 18.54 -11.64 -6.06
CA THR A 434 18.91 -11.67 -7.48
C THR A 434 19.75 -10.47 -7.86
N ASN A 435 19.22 -9.27 -7.64
CA ASN A 435 19.91 -8.03 -7.95
C ASN A 435 19.48 -6.91 -7.01
N GLN A 436 20.06 -6.94 -5.82
CA GLN A 436 19.81 -5.96 -4.77
C GLN A 436 20.06 -4.50 -5.20
N LYS A 437 21.05 -4.26 -6.09
CA LYS A 437 21.40 -2.90 -6.52
C LYS A 437 20.30 -2.23 -7.36
N GLU A 438 19.56 -3.04 -8.12
CA GLU A 438 18.43 -2.60 -8.93
C GLU A 438 17.09 -2.81 -8.18
N ASN A 439 17.13 -3.05 -6.87
CA ASN A 439 15.98 -3.33 -6.02
C ASN A 439 15.16 -4.58 -6.43
N ASP A 440 15.78 -5.53 -7.12
CA ASP A 440 15.19 -6.85 -7.37
C ASP A 440 15.52 -7.80 -6.21
N TYR A 441 14.52 -7.93 -5.33
CA TYR A 441 14.59 -8.72 -4.11
C TYR A 441 14.07 -10.15 -4.29
N HIS A 442 13.86 -10.63 -5.52
CA HIS A 442 13.56 -12.05 -5.74
C HIS A 442 14.72 -12.90 -5.22
N LEU A 443 14.38 -14.00 -4.55
CA LEU A 443 15.35 -14.93 -3.98
C LEU A 443 15.96 -15.78 -5.09
N ARG A 444 17.29 -15.93 -5.10
CA ARG A 444 17.93 -16.85 -6.04
C ARG A 444 17.49 -18.28 -5.76
N SER A 445 17.20 -19.03 -6.82
CA SER A 445 16.71 -20.40 -6.70
C SER A 445 17.20 -21.33 -7.80
N THR A 446 17.73 -22.49 -7.40
CA THR A 446 17.99 -23.62 -8.31
C THR A 446 16.71 -24.26 -8.88
N GLY A 447 15.56 -24.05 -8.24
CA GLY A 447 14.23 -24.49 -8.70
C GLY A 447 13.64 -23.55 -9.75
N GLY A 448 13.97 -22.26 -9.62
CA GLY A 448 13.59 -21.19 -10.52
C GLY A 448 13.03 -20.00 -9.76
N ARG A 449 13.47 -18.80 -10.10
CA ARG A 449 12.88 -17.53 -9.66
C ARG A 449 12.20 -16.83 -10.84
N TRP A 450 11.24 -15.97 -10.56
CA TRP A 450 10.64 -15.10 -11.57
C TRP A 450 11.61 -13.95 -11.91
N ASP A 451 11.66 -13.52 -13.17
CA ASP A 451 12.44 -12.35 -13.62
C ASP A 451 11.56 -11.24 -14.23
N GLY A 452 10.24 -11.37 -14.12
CA GLY A 452 9.25 -10.50 -14.77
C GLY A 452 8.64 -11.09 -16.05
N GLU A 453 9.30 -12.08 -16.66
CA GLU A 453 8.84 -12.68 -17.92
C GLU A 453 8.87 -14.22 -17.91
N THR A 454 9.89 -14.82 -17.31
CA THR A 454 10.13 -16.26 -17.29
C THR A 454 10.72 -16.75 -15.97
N TRP A 455 10.75 -18.07 -15.80
CA TRP A 455 11.39 -18.71 -14.65
C TRP A 455 12.86 -19.02 -14.94
N ILE A 456 13.77 -18.38 -14.21
CA ILE A 456 15.23 -18.52 -14.37
C ILE A 456 15.81 -19.33 -13.22
N LYS A 457 16.66 -20.33 -13.54
CA LYS A 457 17.35 -21.14 -12.52
C LYS A 457 18.72 -20.56 -12.19
N ASP A 458 18.94 -20.34 -10.90
CA ASP A 458 20.23 -19.92 -10.36
C ASP A 458 21.11 -21.12 -9.99
N ILE A 459 22.40 -20.85 -9.74
CA ILE A 459 23.38 -21.86 -9.31
C ILE A 459 23.26 -22.27 -7.83
N GLU A 460 22.58 -21.46 -7.03
CA GLU A 460 22.39 -21.66 -5.59
C GLU A 460 21.01 -21.16 -5.17
N SER A 461 20.47 -21.76 -4.11
CA SER A 461 19.17 -21.39 -3.55
C SER A 461 19.36 -20.56 -2.28
N SER A 462 18.54 -19.53 -2.14
CA SER A 462 18.43 -18.73 -0.92
C SER A 462 18.07 -19.58 0.29
N PRO A 463 18.64 -19.31 1.48
CA PRO A 463 18.19 -19.93 2.73
C PRO A 463 16.80 -19.45 3.17
N CYS A 464 16.25 -18.43 2.52
CA CYS A 464 14.93 -17.86 2.81
C CYS A 464 13.80 -18.56 2.05
N ILE A 465 14.11 -19.50 1.15
CA ILE A 465 13.10 -20.31 0.45
C ILE A 465 12.56 -21.39 1.38
N ASP A 466 11.24 -21.57 1.41
CA ASP A 466 10.50 -22.54 2.24
C ASP A 466 10.82 -22.43 3.75
N ALA A 467 11.18 -21.24 4.22
CA ALA A 467 11.79 -21.05 5.54
C ALA A 467 10.93 -20.22 6.53
N GLY A 468 9.81 -19.68 6.06
CA GLY A 468 8.96 -18.79 6.86
C GLY A 468 8.21 -19.50 7.98
N TYR A 469 7.44 -18.76 8.74
CA TYR A 469 6.68 -19.23 9.87
C TYR A 469 5.69 -20.33 9.45
N SER A 470 5.66 -21.44 10.19
CA SER A 470 4.99 -22.68 9.77
C SER A 470 3.47 -22.59 9.62
N SER A 471 2.84 -21.55 10.19
CA SER A 471 1.39 -21.32 10.08
C SER A 471 1.04 -20.20 9.11
N SER A 472 2.01 -19.54 8.49
CA SER A 472 1.76 -18.60 7.42
C SER A 472 1.25 -19.35 6.19
N ASP A 473 0.34 -18.71 5.46
CA ASP A 473 -0.15 -19.22 4.19
C ASP A 473 0.96 -19.19 3.12
N TYR A 474 0.95 -20.17 2.23
CA TYR A 474 1.86 -20.31 1.08
C TYR A 474 1.09 -20.73 -0.18
N SER A 475 -0.24 -20.75 -0.14
CA SER A 475 -1.10 -21.31 -1.18
C SER A 475 -1.01 -20.58 -2.52
N ASN A 476 -0.50 -19.34 -2.54
CA ASN A 476 -0.26 -18.58 -3.76
C ASN A 476 1.15 -18.78 -4.34
N GLU A 477 2.05 -19.47 -3.63
CA GLU A 477 3.40 -19.74 -4.14
C GLU A 477 3.37 -20.84 -5.22
N PRO A 478 4.11 -20.66 -6.33
CA PRO A 478 4.10 -21.63 -7.42
C PRO A 478 4.85 -22.91 -7.04
N GLU A 479 4.32 -24.06 -7.47
CA GLU A 479 4.97 -25.36 -7.28
C GLU A 479 6.31 -25.45 -8.03
N ASP A 480 7.34 -26.10 -7.49
CA ASP A 480 7.46 -26.72 -6.15
C ASP A 480 7.70 -25.61 -5.09
N ASN A 481 6.97 -25.63 -3.95
CA ASN A 481 7.02 -24.59 -2.90
C ASN A 481 7.31 -25.15 -1.49
N GLY A 482 7.77 -26.41 -1.41
CA GLY A 482 8.20 -27.02 -0.14
C GLY A 482 7.12 -27.14 0.94
N LYS A 483 5.86 -26.79 0.62
CA LYS A 483 4.73 -26.66 1.55
C LYS A 483 4.98 -25.68 2.69
N ARG A 484 5.76 -24.63 2.44
CA ARG A 484 6.11 -23.62 3.44
C ARG A 484 6.42 -22.30 2.76
N ILE A 485 5.96 -21.20 3.32
CA ILE A 485 6.14 -19.87 2.73
C ILE A 485 7.64 -19.51 2.64
N ASN A 486 8.00 -18.82 1.57
CA ASN A 486 9.25 -18.06 1.48
C ASN A 486 9.24 -16.86 2.43
N ILE A 487 10.40 -16.48 2.97
CA ILE A 487 10.57 -15.25 3.76
C ILE A 487 10.74 -14.05 2.80
N GLY A 488 10.15 -12.90 3.13
CA GLY A 488 10.31 -11.64 2.39
C GLY A 488 9.09 -11.27 1.53
N ARG A 489 9.24 -10.18 0.75
CA ARG A 489 8.16 -9.55 -0.04
C ARG A 489 7.39 -10.50 -0.95
N TYR A 490 8.07 -11.49 -1.51
CA TYR A 490 7.47 -12.40 -2.48
C TYR A 490 6.93 -13.69 -1.84
N GLY A 491 7.01 -13.84 -0.52
CA GLY A 491 6.39 -14.97 0.17
C GLY A 491 4.87 -14.96 -0.02
N ASN A 492 4.25 -16.11 -0.28
CA ASN A 492 2.83 -16.25 -0.58
C ASN A 492 2.34 -15.37 -1.76
N THR A 493 3.17 -15.22 -2.80
CA THR A 493 2.76 -14.59 -4.06
C THR A 493 3.05 -15.49 -5.25
N GLU A 494 2.45 -15.18 -6.41
CA GLU A 494 2.69 -15.92 -7.66
C GLU A 494 4.13 -15.79 -8.19
N GLU A 495 4.87 -14.81 -7.68
CA GLU A 495 6.28 -14.53 -8.04
C GLU A 495 7.28 -15.18 -7.07
N ALA A 496 6.79 -15.89 -6.04
CA ALA A 496 7.63 -16.54 -5.06
C ALA A 496 8.58 -17.54 -5.73
N SER A 497 9.84 -17.53 -5.30
CA SER A 497 10.87 -18.39 -5.89
C SER A 497 10.62 -19.85 -5.52
N LYS A 498 10.69 -20.75 -6.51
CA LYS A 498 10.36 -22.16 -6.34
C LYS A 498 11.43 -22.87 -5.52
N SER A 499 11.05 -23.92 -4.81
CA SER A 499 11.97 -24.85 -4.15
C SER A 499 12.96 -25.43 -5.15
N GLY A 500 14.24 -25.38 -4.79
CA GLY A 500 15.29 -26.10 -5.49
C GLY A 500 15.20 -27.60 -5.26
N VAL A 501 15.72 -28.41 -6.18
CA VAL A 501 16.00 -29.81 -5.86
C VAL A 501 17.12 -29.80 -4.82
N MET A 502 16.79 -30.12 -3.56
CA MET A 502 17.81 -30.31 -2.53
C MET A 502 18.94 -31.21 -3.07
N PRO A 503 20.22 -30.79 -3.05
CA PRO A 503 21.34 -31.64 -3.46
C PRO A 503 21.52 -32.93 -2.64
N GLY A 504 20.59 -33.26 -1.72
CA GLY A 504 20.59 -34.45 -0.88
C GLY A 504 19.54 -35.52 -1.19
N TYR A 505 18.71 -35.37 -2.24
CA TYR A 505 17.72 -36.40 -2.60
C TYR A 505 17.63 -36.68 -4.10
N VAL A 506 18.72 -36.47 -4.85
CA VAL A 506 18.99 -37.43 -5.94
C VAL A 506 19.43 -38.70 -5.23
N ALA A 507 18.46 -39.58 -4.94
CA ALA A 507 18.79 -40.95 -4.61
C ALA A 507 19.75 -41.42 -5.70
N TRP A 508 21.01 -41.63 -5.32
CA TRP A 508 21.99 -42.29 -6.15
C TRP A 508 21.55 -43.75 -6.30
N TRP A 509 20.48 -43.97 -7.07
CA TRP A 509 20.06 -45.30 -7.51
C TRP A 509 21.20 -46.01 -8.26
N HIS A 510 22.21 -45.26 -8.72
CA HIS A 510 23.44 -45.76 -9.31
C HIS A 510 24.60 -46.04 -8.33
N GLN A 511 24.55 -45.63 -7.06
CA GLN A 511 25.59 -45.95 -6.06
C GLN A 511 25.15 -46.96 -4.99
N ILE A 512 23.84 -47.21 -4.82
CA ILE A 512 23.35 -48.22 -3.85
C ILE A 512 23.44 -49.64 -4.42
N PHE A 513 23.44 -49.80 -5.74
CA PHE A 513 23.61 -51.09 -6.40
C PHE A 513 24.97 -51.14 -7.07
N SER A 514 25.85 -51.99 -6.54
CA SER A 514 27.10 -52.32 -7.23
C SER A 514 26.81 -52.83 -8.65
N PRO A 515 27.77 -52.75 -9.59
CA PRO A 515 27.61 -53.28 -10.94
C PRO A 515 27.11 -54.74 -10.96
N GLU A 516 27.45 -55.52 -9.93
CA GLU A 516 26.97 -56.90 -9.76
C GLU A 516 25.45 -56.99 -9.55
N TRP A 517 24.81 -56.02 -8.90
CA TRP A 517 23.36 -55.98 -8.71
C TRP A 517 22.58 -55.70 -10.00
N ARG A 518 23.20 -54.94 -10.93
CA ARG A 518 22.63 -54.69 -12.26
C ARG A 518 22.66 -55.97 -13.10
N MET A 519 23.76 -56.72 -13.02
CA MET A 519 23.90 -58.06 -13.62
C MET A 519 22.94 -59.08 -12.99
N PHE A 520 22.78 -59.07 -11.67
CA PHE A 520 21.83 -59.93 -10.97
C PHE A 520 20.38 -59.66 -11.38
N ARG A 521 19.97 -58.39 -11.51
CA ARG A 521 18.61 -58.04 -12.00
C ARG A 521 18.38 -58.45 -13.45
N MET A 522 19.39 -58.32 -14.32
CA MET A 522 19.29 -58.80 -15.69
C MET A 522 19.15 -60.33 -15.74
N LEU A 523 20.02 -61.05 -15.03
CA LEU A 523 19.97 -62.51 -14.95
C LEU A 523 18.66 -63.01 -14.33
N LEU A 524 18.17 -62.35 -13.28
CA LEU A 524 16.88 -62.67 -12.65
C LEU A 524 15.70 -62.39 -13.60
N LYS A 525 15.72 -61.28 -14.35
CA LYS A 525 14.71 -61.02 -15.39
C LYS A 525 14.76 -62.08 -16.48
N THR A 526 15.94 -62.43 -16.99
CA THR A 526 16.10 -63.47 -18.02
C THR A 526 15.66 -64.83 -17.50
N PHE A 527 15.98 -65.19 -16.25
CA PHE A 527 15.57 -66.44 -15.60
C PHE A 527 14.04 -66.50 -15.41
N LEU A 528 13.41 -65.42 -14.94
CA LEU A 528 11.95 -65.36 -14.78
C LEU A 528 11.22 -65.40 -16.13
N LEU A 529 11.75 -64.75 -17.17
CA LEU A 529 11.23 -64.82 -18.54
C LEU A 529 11.34 -66.24 -19.12
N PHE A 530 12.44 -66.95 -18.86
CA PHE A 530 12.66 -68.31 -19.36
C PHE A 530 11.87 -69.37 -18.59
N CYS A 531 11.73 -69.24 -17.28
CA CYS A 531 11.12 -70.25 -16.42
C CYS A 531 9.60 -70.09 -16.25
N PHE A 532 9.05 -68.86 -16.34
CA PHE A 532 7.66 -68.63 -15.95
C PHE A 532 6.77 -67.96 -17.01
N LYS A 533 7.28 -67.52 -18.17
CA LYS A 533 6.48 -66.80 -19.21
C LYS A 533 5.56 -65.72 -18.62
N ILE A 534 6.01 -64.98 -17.62
CA ILE A 534 5.25 -63.84 -17.07
C ILE A 534 5.82 -62.56 -17.70
N GLN A 535 5.00 -61.86 -18.49
CA GLN A 535 5.31 -60.50 -18.95
C GLN A 535 5.10 -59.52 -17.78
N ILE A 536 6.15 -58.77 -17.43
CA ILE A 536 6.07 -57.49 -16.72
C ILE A 536 6.80 -56.45 -17.58
#